data_AF-A0A173UUM5-F1
#
_entry.id   AF-A0A173UUM5-F1
#
_cell.length_a   1.000
_cell.length_b   1.000
_cell.length_c   1.000
_cell.angle_alpha   90.00
_cell.angle_beta   90.00
_cell.angle_gamma   90.00
#
_symmetry.space_group_name_H-M   'P 1'
#
loop_
_entity.id
_entity.type
_entity.pdbx_description
1 polymer ?
#
loop_
_entity_poly.entity_id
_entity_poly.type
_entity_poly.pdbx_seq_one_letter_code
_entity_poly.pdbx_strand_id
1 'polypeptide(L)' 'MFSCTSFGTKLGGGIGVALSGWLLDASGYVNNAAVQSASCISMMNVMYLWLPFAFDLIITIILSFMNIEGANEQLKESME' A
#
# COMPACT_ATOMS: atom_id res chain seq x y z
N MET A 1 12.94 11.97 10.43
CA MET A 1 12.42 11.03 9.42
C MET A 1 11.54 9.92 9.98
N PHE A 2 11.94 9.17 11.01
CA PHE A 2 11.15 8.01 11.52
C PHE A 2 9.72 8.29 12.01
N SER A 3 9.42 9.50 12.48
CA SER A 3 8.08 9.82 13.01
C SER A 3 7.01 9.84 11.91
N CYS A 4 7.27 10.51 10.77
CA CYS A 4 6.34 10.53 9.65
C CYS A 4 6.14 9.14 9.03
N THR A 5 7.20 8.34 8.93
CA THR A 5 7.13 6.95 8.48
C THR A 5 6.28 6.09 9.42
N SER A 6 6.52 6.18 10.74
CA SER A 6 5.78 5.42 11.75
C SER A 6 4.31 5.83 11.83
N PHE A 7 4.01 7.12 11.68
CA PHE A 7 2.64 7.61 11.60
C PHE A 7 1.94 7.05 10.36
N GLY A 8 2.60 7.14 9.19
CA GLY A 8 2.07 6.62 7.93
C GLY A 8 1.78 5.12 7.98
N THR A 9 2.68 4.30 8.55
CA THR A 9 2.45 2.85 8.66
C THR A 9 1.32 2.51 9.62
N LYS A 10 1.16 3.24 10.72
CA LYS A 10 0.06 3.03 11.68
C LYS A 10 -1.29 3.42 11.09
N LEU A 11 -1.38 4.62 10.50
CA LEU A 11 -2.60 5.10 9.88
C LEU A 11 -2.99 4.24 8.68
N GLY A 12 -2.02 4.00 7.79
CA GLY A 12 -2.21 3.15 6.61
C GLY A 12 -2.57 1.71 6.96
N GLY A 13 -1.93 1.13 7.99
CA GLY A 13 -2.27 -0.19 8.50
C GLY A 13 -3.70 -0.27 9.04
N GLY A 14 -4.13 0.73 9.81
CA GLY A 14 -5.51 0.80 10.33
C GLY A 14 -6.55 0.92 9.21
N ILE A 15 -6.34 1.83 8.26
CA ILE A 15 -7.23 2.02 7.11
C ILE A 15 -7.25 0.75 6.23
N GLY A 16 -6.09 0.14 5.99
CA GLY A 16 -5.97 -1.08 5.19
C GLY A 16 -6.74 -2.27 5.79
N VAL A 17 -6.70 -2.44 7.11
CA VAL A 17 -7.48 -3.48 7.80
C VAL A 17 -8.98 -3.25 7.67
N ALA A 18 -9.45 -2.01 7.87
CA ALA A 18 -10.87 -1.67 7.74
C ALA A 18 -11.38 -1.90 6.30
N LEU A 19 -10.63 -1.43 5.30
CA LEU A 19 -10.94 -1.66 3.88
C LEU A 19 -10.98 -3.15 3.54
N SER A 20 -10.02 -3.93 4.06
CA SER A 20 -9.98 -5.37 3.83
C SER A 20 -11.22 -6.07 4.37
N GLY A 21 -11.71 -5.65 5.54
CA GLY A 21 -12.97 -6.16 6.11
C GLY A 21 -14.17 -5.85 5.23
N TRP A 22 -14.32 -4.60 4.76
CA TRP A 22 -15.45 -4.22 3.90
C TRP A 22 -15.42 -4.91 2.55
N LEU A 23 -14.24 -5.06 1.93
CA LEU A 23 -14.09 -5.77 0.66
C LEU A 23 -14.44 -7.25 0.81
N LEU A 24 -14.02 -7.88 1.91
CA LEU A 24 -14.30 -9.28 2.18
C LEU A 24 -15.80 -9.52 2.42
N ASP A 25 -16.45 -8.66 3.22
CA ASP A 25 -17.89 -8.70 3.46
C ASP A 25 -18.68 -8.49 2.16
N ALA A 26 -18.31 -7.48 1.38
CA ALA A 26 -18.92 -7.21 0.07
C ALA A 26 -18.73 -8.34 -0.95
N SER A 27 -17.67 -9.15 -0.81
CA SER A 27 -17.40 -10.26 -1.73
C SER A 27 -18.25 -11.51 -1.47
N GLY A 28 -18.99 -11.53 -0.35
CA GLY A 28 -19.81 -12.66 0.08
C GLY A 28 -18.99 -13.79 0.69
N TYR A 29 -17.94 -13.45 1.43
CA TYR A 29 -17.08 -14.43 2.11
C TYR A 29 -17.87 -15.29 3.10
N VAL A 30 -17.72 -16.62 3.01
CA VAL A 30 -18.38 -17.57 3.91
C VAL A 30 -17.35 -18.30 4.74
N ASN A 31 -17.44 -18.18 6.05
CA ASN A 31 -16.51 -18.89 6.93
C ASN A 31 -16.66 -20.42 6.80
N ASN A 32 -15.54 -21.14 6.73
CA ASN A 32 -15.49 -22.60 6.73
C ASN A 32 -16.14 -23.32 5.52
N ALA A 33 -16.43 -22.60 4.43
CA ALA A 33 -16.86 -23.23 3.19
C ALA A 33 -15.67 -23.96 2.53
N ALA A 34 -15.91 -25.19 2.05
CA ALA A 34 -14.88 -25.99 1.36
C ALA A 34 -14.34 -25.30 0.09
N VAL A 35 -15.19 -24.52 -0.57
CA VAL A 35 -14.84 -23.68 -1.73
C VAL A 35 -15.55 -22.34 -1.59
N GLN A 36 -14.81 -21.25 -1.71
CA GLN A 36 -15.37 -19.89 -1.73
C GLN A 36 -16.02 -19.58 -3.08
N SER A 37 -16.95 -18.62 -3.09
CA SER A 37 -17.57 -18.14 -4.33
C SER A 37 -16.53 -17.56 -5.29
N ALA A 38 -16.81 -17.60 -6.60
CA ALA A 38 -15.94 -17.00 -7.60
C ALA A 38 -15.73 -15.48 -7.39
N SER A 39 -16.74 -14.79 -6.81
CA SER A 39 -16.65 -13.38 -6.43
C SER A 39 -15.64 -13.16 -5.30
N CYS A 40 -15.67 -13.98 -4.25
CA CYS A 40 -14.71 -13.93 -3.16
C CYS A 40 -13.28 -14.19 -3.66
N ILE A 41 -13.10 -15.19 -4.54
CA ILE A 41 -11.77 -15.48 -5.12
C ILE A 41 -11.27 -14.31 -5.96
N SER A 42 -12.13 -13.70 -6.77
CA SER A 42 -11.78 -12.51 -7.56
C SER A 42 -11.40 -11.33 -6.65
N MET A 43 -12.14 -11.13 -5.57
CA MET A 43 -11.83 -10.09 -4.59
C MET A 43 -10.47 -10.31 -3.91
N MET A 44 -10.13 -11.56 -3.54
CA MET A 44 -8.80 -11.87 -2.99
C MET A 44 -7.68 -11.51 -3.98
N ASN A 45 -7.87 -11.79 -5.27
CA ASN A 45 -6.90 -11.38 -6.30
C ASN A 45 -6.77 -9.85 -6.38
N VAL A 46 -7.87 -9.10 -6.23
CA VAL A 46 -7.80 -7.63 -6.18
C VAL A 46 -7.02 -7.17 -4.95
N MET A 47 -7.31 -7.73 -3.78
CA MET A 47 -6.72 -7.31 -2.50
C MET A 47 -5.23 -7.65 -2.37
N TYR A 48 -4.79 -8.81 -2.85
CA TYR A 48 -3.42 -9.29 -2.66
C TYR A 48 -2.51 -9.15 -3.89
N LEU A 49 -3.06 -8.90 -5.08
CA LEU A 49 -2.26 -8.76 -6.30
C LEU A 49 -2.41 -7.36 -6.89
N TRP A 50 -3.62 -6.97 -7.30
CA TRP A 50 -3.81 -5.70 -8.03
C TRP A 50 -3.55 -4.46 -7.19
N LEU A 51 -4.07 -4.42 -5.96
CA LEU A 51 -3.96 -3.26 -5.08
C LEU A 51 -2.51 -3.04 -4.59
N PRO A 52 -1.77 -4.07 -4.13
CA PRO A 52 -0.34 -3.93 -3.85
C PRO A 52 0.47 -3.51 -5.07
N PHE A 53 0.24 -4.15 -6.23
CA PHE A 53 0.93 -3.81 -7.47
C PHE A 53 0.73 -2.35 -7.88
N ALA A 54 -0.50 -1.83 -7.76
CA ALA A 54 -0.80 -0.44 -8.07
C ALA A 54 -0.05 0.52 -7.12
N PHE A 55 -0.01 0.23 -5.82
CA PHE A 55 0.73 1.06 -4.86
C PHE A 55 2.25 1.04 -5.13
N ASP A 56 2.82 -0.13 -5.41
CA ASP A 56 4.23 -0.25 -5.75
C ASP A 56 4.58 0.53 -7.03
N LEU A 57 3.70 0.47 -8.03
CA LEU A 57 3.87 1.23 -9.26
C LEU A 57 3.82 2.75 -9.01
N ILE A 58 2.86 3.21 -8.20
CA ILE A 58 2.76 4.63 -7.82
C ILE A 58 4.03 5.08 -7.08
N ILE A 59 4.51 4.30 -6.11
CA ILE A 59 5.74 4.60 -5.37
C ILE A 59 6.93 4.65 -6.31
N THR A 60 7.04 3.69 -7.24
CA THR A 60 8.13 3.63 -8.22
C THR A 60 8.15 4.87 -9.10
N ILE A 61 6.98 5.33 -9.58
CA ILE A 61 6.87 6.54 -10.40
C ILE A 61 7.29 7.77 -9.60
N ILE A 62 6.82 7.91 -8.36
CA ILE A 62 7.18 9.03 -7.48
C ILE A 62 8.70 9.08 -7.24
N LEU A 63 9.31 7.95 -6.91
CA LEU A 63 10.75 7.86 -6.67
C LEU A 63 11.56 8.18 -7.94
N SER A 64 11.05 7.79 -9.11
CA SER A 64 11.72 8.08 -10.40
C SER A 64 11.80 9.58 -10.71
N PHE A 65 10.92 10.40 -10.14
CA PHE A 65 10.94 11.87 -10.30
C PHE A 65 11.68 12.60 -9.18
N MET A 66 12.12 11.91 -8.11
CA MET A 66 12.86 12.54 -7.02
C MET A 66 14.32 12.76 -7.41
N ASN A 67 14.74 14.03 -7.51
CA ASN A 67 16.14 14.40 -7.70
C ASN A 67 16.91 14.33 -6.37
N ILE A 68 17.29 13.12 -5.97
CA ILE A 68 17.99 12.88 -4.70
C ILE A 68 19.44 13.37 -4.76
N GLU A 69 20.10 13.24 -5.89
CA GLU A 69 21.50 13.63 -6.06
C GLU A 69 21.69 15.15 -5.94
N GLY A 70 20.89 15.92 -6.68
CA GLY A 70 20.98 17.39 -6.60
C GLY A 70 20.59 17.94 -5.23
N ALA A 71 19.60 17.33 -4.57
CA ALA A 71 19.21 17.74 -3.21
C ALA A 71 20.32 17.43 -2.17
N ASN A 72 21.03 16.32 -2.33
CA ASN A 72 22.13 15.94 -1.43
C ASN A 72 23.38 16.83 -1.63
N GLU A 73 23.70 17.22 -2.87
CA GLU A 73 24.81 18.14 -3.14
C GLU A 73 24.57 19.51 -2.50
N GLN A 74 23.39 20.10 -2.70
CA GLN A 74 23.00 21.37 -2.07
C GLN A 74 23.07 21.32 -0.55
N LEU A 75 22.66 20.20 0.05
CA LEU A 75 22.73 20.02 1.50
C LEU A 75 24.19 20.02 1.98
N LYS A 76 25.09 19.35 1.25
CA LYS A 76 26.50 19.25 1.61
C LYS A 76 27.20 20.62 1.49
N GLU A 77 26.93 21.36 0.42
CA GLU A 77 27.44 22.74 0.23
C GLU A 77 26.97 23.67 1.35
N SER A 78 25.74 23.52 1.85
CA SER A 78 25.21 24.36 2.94
C SER A 78 25.80 24.06 4.32
N MET A 79 26.54 22.96 4.47
CA MET A 79 27.16 22.54 5.74
C MET A 79 28.67 22.83 5.79
N GLU A 80 29.28 23.23 4.67
CA GLU A 80 30.65 23.75 4.59
C GLU A 80 30.67 25.27 4.82
#